data_AF-A0A4Q2QQT9-F1
#
_entry.id   AF-A0A4Q2QQT9-F1
#
_cell.length_a   1.000
_cell.length_b   1.000
_cell.length_c   1.000
_cell.angle_alpha   90.00
_cell.angle_beta   90.00
_cell.angle_gamma   90.00
#
_symmetry.space_group_name_H-M   'P 1'
#
loop_
_entity.id
_entity.type
_entity.pdbx_description
1 polymer ?
#
loop_
_entity_poly.entity_id
_entity_poly.type
_entity_poly.pdbx_seq_one_letter_code
_entity_poly.pdbx_strand_id
1 'polypeptide(L)'
;MNKASNIITIKGQPAAVTFEADINAFRGKFLNVNGYCDFVATSIEALYREGESALDEWMADCEEDGIAPFREEEEQKRLTLRVPHHIDSRLTIV
;
A
#
# COMPACT_ATOMS: atom_id res chain seq x y z
N MET A 1 -17.83 -8.87 -9.73
CA MET A 1 -16.70 -8.73 -10.69
C MET A 1 -15.46 -8.40 -9.90
N ASN A 2 -14.46 -9.28 -9.88
CA ASN A 2 -13.15 -8.94 -9.33
C ASN A 2 -12.50 -7.94 -10.30
N LYS A 3 -12.40 -6.66 -9.91
CA LYS A 3 -11.62 -5.67 -10.67
C LYS A 3 -10.19 -6.19 -10.73
N ALA A 4 -9.70 -6.54 -11.91
CA ALA A 4 -8.27 -6.71 -12.12
C ALA A 4 -7.61 -5.36 -11.82
N SER A 5 -6.94 -5.23 -10.68
CA SER A 5 -6.24 -4.00 -10.32
C SER A 5 -4.93 -3.96 -11.10
N ASN A 6 -4.77 -2.95 -11.94
CA ASN A 6 -3.45 -2.65 -12.49
C ASN A 6 -2.63 -2.02 -11.37
N ILE A 7 -1.62 -2.73 -10.87
CA ILE A 7 -0.73 -2.24 -9.82
C ILE A 7 0.59 -1.86 -10.48
N ILE A 8 1.06 -0.66 -10.18
CA ILE A 8 2.39 -0.18 -10.56
C ILE A 8 3.19 0.12 -9.29
N THR A 9 4.49 0.24 -9.44
CA THR A 9 5.39 0.61 -8.34
C THR A 9 6.00 1.97 -8.63
N ILE A 10 5.86 2.91 -7.68
CA ILE A 10 6.43 4.26 -7.73
C ILE A 10 7.25 4.46 -6.46
N LYS A 11 8.55 4.78 -6.59
CA LYS A 11 9.52 4.87 -5.48
C LYS A 11 9.46 3.68 -4.50
N GLY A 12 9.26 2.47 -5.02
CA GLY A 12 9.16 1.25 -4.22
C GLY A 12 7.80 1.03 -3.55
N GLN A 13 6.84 1.94 -3.71
CA GLN A 13 5.50 1.85 -3.13
C GLN A 13 4.47 1.39 -4.18
N PRO A 14 3.62 0.41 -3.86
CA PRO A 14 2.60 -0.08 -4.78
C PRO A 14 1.43 0.92 -4.87
N ALA A 15 1.03 1.25 -6.11
CA ALA A 15 -0.13 2.07 -6.41
C ALA A 15 -1.08 1.34 -7.37
N ALA A 16 -2.37 1.29 -7.03
CA ALA A 16 -3.39 0.77 -7.91
C ALA A 16 -3.87 1.88 -8.86
N VAL A 17 -3.99 1.54 -10.15
CA VAL A 17 -4.38 2.45 -11.21
C VAL A 17 -5.73 2.04 -11.79
N THR A 18 -6.64 2.99 -11.89
CA THR A 18 -7.95 2.84 -12.53
C THR A 18 -8.14 3.93 -13.57
N PHE A 19 -8.66 3.59 -14.75
CA PHE A 19 -9.09 4.59 -15.73
C PHE A 19 -10.52 5.04 -15.41
N GLU A 20 -10.72 6.36 -15.31
CA GLU A 20 -12.01 7.01 -15.08
C GLU A 20 -12.49 7.67 -16.37
N ALA A 21 -13.51 7.09 -17.00
CA ALA A 21 -14.03 7.55 -18.29
C ALA A 21 -14.64 8.95 -18.23
N ASP A 22 -15.25 9.33 -17.09
CA ASP A 22 -15.92 10.63 -16.90
C ASP A 22 -14.95 11.81 -17.03
N ILE A 23 -13.69 11.60 -16.62
CA ILE A 23 -12.62 12.61 -16.68
C ILE A 23 -11.55 12.27 -17.73
N ASN A 24 -11.73 11.17 -18.47
CA ASN A 24 -10.79 10.64 -19.46
C ASN A 24 -9.33 10.61 -18.94
N ALA A 25 -9.15 10.15 -17.71
CA ALA A 25 -7.86 10.15 -17.03
C ALA A 25 -7.68 8.90 -16.17
N PHE A 26 -6.44 8.61 -15.81
CA PHE A 26 -6.10 7.57 -14.86
C PHE A 26 -6.04 8.15 -13.45
N ARG A 27 -6.69 7.49 -12.50
CA ARG A 27 -6.50 7.73 -11.06
C ARG A 27 -5.58 6.65 -10.50
N GLY A 28 -4.47 7.07 -9.91
CA GLY A 28 -3.58 6.23 -9.12
C GLY A 28 -3.87 6.41 -7.63
N LYS A 29 -3.80 5.32 -6.86
CA LYS A 29 -3.94 5.34 -5.40
C LYS A 29 -2.89 4.46 -4.76
N PHE A 30 -2.10 5.02 -3.84
CA PHE A 30 -1.13 4.23 -3.08
C PHE A 30 -1.83 3.27 -2.12
N LEU A 31 -1.37 2.02 -2.11
CA LEU A 31 -1.98 0.96 -1.32
C LEU A 31 -1.44 0.91 0.10
N ASN A 32 -0.18 1.31 0.30
CA ASN A 32 0.55 1.10 1.55
C ASN A 32 0.75 2.37 2.40
N VAL A 33 0.10 3.48 2.07
CA VAL A 33 0.19 4.71 2.88
C VAL A 33 -0.69 4.60 4.12
N ASN A 34 -0.27 5.21 5.23
CA ASN A 34 -1.02 5.28 6.49
C ASN A 34 -2.17 6.32 6.46
N GLY A 35 -2.67 6.63 5.26
CA GLY A 35 -3.69 7.64 5.05
C GLY A 35 -4.25 7.54 3.63
N TYR A 36 -4.36 8.70 2.98
CA TYR A 36 -4.90 8.80 1.63
C TYR A 36 -3.97 9.61 0.75
N CYS A 37 -3.33 8.93 -0.21
CA CYS A 37 -2.51 9.55 -1.24
C CYS A 37 -2.98 9.00 -2.59
N ASP A 38 -3.65 9.85 -3.35
CA ASP A 38 -4.08 9.59 -4.72
C ASP A 38 -3.58 10.69 -5.67
N PHE A 39 -3.57 10.36 -6.96
CA PHE A 39 -3.10 11.25 -8.01
C PHE A 39 -3.86 10.96 -9.30
N VAL A 40 -3.91 11.95 -10.19
CA VAL A 40 -4.62 11.83 -11.47
C VAL A 40 -3.67 12.23 -12.60
N ALA A 41 -3.66 11.45 -13.68
CA ALA A 41 -2.81 11.69 -14.83
C ALA A 41 -3.50 11.29 -16.14
N THR A 42 -3.16 11.98 -17.23
CA THR A 42 -3.73 11.74 -18.57
C THR A 42 -2.87 10.85 -19.47
N SER A 43 -1.65 10.50 -19.02
CA SER A 43 -0.73 9.61 -19.74
C SER A 43 0.05 8.74 -18.76
N ILE A 44 0.66 7.65 -19.25
CA ILE A 44 1.47 6.74 -18.42
C ILE A 44 2.70 7.49 -17.86
N GLU A 45 3.37 8.32 -18.66
CA GLU A 45 4.53 9.09 -18.20
C GLU A 45 4.14 10.08 -17.10
N ALA A 46 3.02 10.79 -17.28
CA ALA A 46 2.48 11.68 -16.25
C ALA A 46 2.09 10.89 -14.99
N LEU A 47 1.64 9.65 -15.12
CA LEU A 47 1.24 8.82 -13.99
C LEU A 47 2.39 8.54 -13.03
N TYR A 48 3.59 8.26 -13.56
CA TYR A 48 4.79 8.13 -12.72
C TYR A 48 5.19 9.48 -12.12
N ARG A 49 5.20 10.55 -12.91
CA ARG A 49 5.61 11.89 -12.44
C ARG A 49 4.71 12.44 -11.34
N GLU A 50 3.40 12.43 -11.57
CA GLU A 50 2.40 12.91 -10.62
C GLU A 50 2.37 12.03 -9.37
N GLY A 51 2.52 10.72 -9.53
CA GLY A 51 2.60 9.81 -8.40
C GLY A 51 3.86 9.99 -7.56
N GLU A 52 5.01 10.32 -8.17
CA GLU A 52 6.22 10.68 -7.42
C GLU A 52 6.05 11.98 -6.63
N SER A 53 5.45 13.00 -7.25
CA SER A 53 5.17 14.28 -6.58
C SER A 53 4.20 14.12 -5.42
N ALA A 54 3.08 13.43 -5.64
CA ALA A 54 2.07 13.19 -4.61
C ALA A 54 2.64 12.39 -3.42
N LEU A 55 3.55 11.45 -3.69
CA LEU A 55 4.21 10.69 -2.63
C LEU A 55 5.21 11.54 -1.84
N ASP A 56 5.95 12.43 -2.50
CA ASP A 56 6.89 13.34 -1.84
C ASP A 56 6.16 14.33 -0.94
N GLU A 57 5.05 14.91 -1.41
CA GLU A 57 4.18 15.78 -0.62
C GLU A 57 3.63 15.02 0.60
N TRP A 58 3.11 13.81 0.39
CA TRP A 58 2.62 12.97 1.49
C TRP A 58 3.70 12.67 2.54
N MET A 59 4.93 12.37 2.11
CA MET A 59 6.04 12.12 3.05
C MET A 59 6.44 13.37 3.83
N ALA A 60 6.45 14.54 3.18
CA ALA A 60 6.75 15.81 3.83
C ALA A 60 5.69 16.17 4.89
N ASP A 61 4.41 16.04 4.55
CA ASP A 61 3.30 16.25 5.49
C ASP A 61 3.40 15.29 6.68
N CYS A 62 3.71 14.02 6.43
CA CYS A 62 3.89 13.03 7.49
C CYS A 62 5.07 13.36 8.41
N GLU A 63 6.16 13.89 7.87
CA GLU A 63 7.32 14.33 8.65
C GLU A 63 6.98 15.53 9.54
N GLU A 64 6.23 16.50 9.02
CA GLU A 64 5.76 17.67 9.78
C GLU A 64 4.84 17.26 10.95
N ASP A 65 3.93 16.31 10.70
CA ASP A 65 2.98 15.80 11.70
C ASP A 65 3.60 14.76 12.65
N GLY A 66 4.83 14.30 12.39
CA GLY A 66 5.50 13.26 13.17
C GLY A 66 4.83 11.88 13.09
N ILE A 67 4.17 11.59 11.97
CA ILE A 67 3.47 10.32 11.70
C ILE A 67 4.26 9.45 10.73
N ALA A 68 4.13 8.12 10.85
CA ALA A 68 4.72 7.20 9.88
C ALA A 68 3.94 7.26 8.55
N PRO A 69 4.59 7.50 7.39
CA PRO A 69 3.91 7.69 6.11
C PRO A 69 3.31 6.41 5.53
N PHE A 70 3.85 5.25 5.92
CA PHE A 70 3.42 3.94 5.44
C PHE A 70 2.80 3.12 6.56
N ARG A 71 1.88 2.23 6.20
CA ARG A 71 1.40 1.22 7.14
C ARG A 71 2.57 0.32 7.50
N GLU A 72 2.73 0.06 8.78
CA GLU A 72 3.57 -1.04 9.21
C GLU A 72 2.95 -2.32 8.63
N GLU A 73 3.66 -3.00 7.75
CA GLU A 73 3.33 -4.40 7.50
C GLU A 73 3.59 -5.10 8.82
N GLU A 74 2.52 -5.43 9.57
CA GLU A 74 2.63 -6.41 10.62
C GLU A 74 3.17 -7.67 9.96
N GLU A 75 4.49 -7.91 10.09
CA GLU A 75 5.12 -9.12 9.62
C GLU A 75 4.51 -10.27 10.44
N GLN A 76 3.34 -10.76 10.04
CA GLN A 76 2.72 -11.94 10.64
C GLN A 76 3.57 -13.14 10.22
N LYS A 77 4.57 -13.44 11.04
CA LYS A 77 5.47 -14.57 10.83
C LYS A 77 4.74 -15.84 11.23
N ARG A 78 4.42 -16.67 10.23
CA ARG A 78 3.81 -17.98 10.45
C ARG A 78 4.87 -18.97 10.94
N LEU A 79 4.72 -19.45 12.18
CA LEU A 79 5.55 -20.50 12.76
C LEU A 79 4.79 -21.84 12.76
N THR A 80 5.28 -22.85 12.05
CA THR A 80 4.71 -24.20 12.06
C THR A 80 5.50 -25.09 13.01
N LEU A 81 4.89 -25.52 14.12
CA LEU A 81 5.48 -26.42 15.10
C LEU A 81 4.83 -27.81 15.05
N ARG A 82 5.64 -28.87 15.14
CA ARG A 82 5.15 -30.23 15.45
C ARG A 82 5.40 -30.50 16.92
N VAL A 83 4.31 -30.65 17.67
CA VAL A 83 4.36 -30.80 19.12
C VAL A 83 4.05 -32.26 19.49
N PRO A 84 4.88 -32.93 20.30
CA PRO A 84 4.57 -34.24 20.86
C PRO A 84 3.35 -34.19 21.79
N HIS A 85 2.53 -35.24 21.78
CA HIS A 85 1.25 -35.31 22.51
C HIS A 85 1.32 -35.01 24.02
N HIS A 86 2.48 -35.20 24.67
CA HIS A 86 2.63 -34.92 26.11
C HIS A 86 2.70 -33.42 26.46
N ILE A 87 2.70 -32.52 25.46
CA ILE A 87 2.76 -31.05 25.64
C ILE A 87 1.39 -30.39 25.37
N ASP A 88 0.36 -31.16 24.98
CA ASP A 88 -0.96 -30.65 24.59
C ASP A 88 -1.63 -29.73 25.63
N SER A 89 -1.41 -29.98 26.92
CA SER A 89 -2.18 -29.31 28.00
C SER A 89 -1.72 -27.89 28.36
N ARG A 90 -0.70 -27.33 27.70
CA ARG A 90 -0.15 -26.00 28.04
C ARG A 90 0.16 -25.08 26.86
N LEU A 91 -0.26 -25.40 25.63
CA LEU A 91 -0.10 -24.47 24.52
C LEU A 91 -1.15 -23.35 24.61
N THR A 92 -0.70 -22.15 24.97
CA THR A 92 -1.46 -20.91 24.80
C THR A 92 -0.72 -20.07 23.78
N ILE A 93 -1.36 -19.83 22.63
CA ILE A 93 -0.90 -18.84 21.63
C ILE A 93 -1.61 -17.54 22.00
N VAL A 94 -0.82 -16.49 22.28
CA VAL A 94 -1.30 -15.12 22.53
C VAL A 94 -0.91 -14.24 21.36
#